data_AF-A0A9D4DE76-F1
#
_entry.id   AF-A0A9D4DE76-F1
#
_cell.length_a   1.000
_cell.length_b   1.000
_cell.length_c   1.000
_cell.angle_alpha   90.00
_cell.angle_beta   90.00
_cell.angle_gamma   90.00
#
_symmetry.space_group_name_H-M   'P 1'
#
loop_
_entity.id
_entity.type
_entity.pdbx_description
1 polymer ?
#
loop_
_entity_poly.entity_id
_entity_poly.type
_entity_poly.pdbx_seq_one_letter_code
_entity_poly.pdbx_strand_id
1 'polypeptide(L)'
;MFQFHTLAHQDKAAWLELYHNQQYIASVYGKTTNDYAMAGNSVILQVNKGDQVYIRAVKARFGIATGLYDQPDEIYSTFSGYLITAIATETPVGGK
;
A
#
# COMPACT_ATOMS: atom_id res chain seq x y z
N MET A 1 -3.98 -10.91 -1.75
CA MET A 1 -4.63 -9.64 -1.35
C MET A 1 -3.65 -8.86 -0.50
N PHE A 2 -3.58 -7.56 -0.74
CA PHE A 2 -2.80 -6.62 0.04
C PHE A 2 -3.73 -5.58 0.63
N GLN A 3 -3.46 -5.16 1.85
CA GLN A 3 -4.15 -4.07 2.52
C GLN A 3 -3.14 -3.19 3.24
N PHE A 4 -3.39 -1.89 3.22
CA PHE A 4 -2.56 -0.93 3.91
C PHE A 4 -3.44 0.13 4.56
N HIS A 5 -3.10 0.44 5.80
CA HIS A 5 -3.80 1.40 6.63
C HIS A 5 -2.78 2.36 7.21
N THR A 6 -3.16 3.61 7.33
CA THR A 6 -2.26 4.68 7.75
C THR A 6 -2.98 5.66 8.66
N LEU A 7 -2.23 6.19 9.61
CA LEU A 7 -2.66 7.28 10.48
C LEU A 7 -1.70 8.45 10.32
N ALA A 8 -2.24 9.65 10.14
CA ALA A 8 -1.53 10.91 10.31
C ALA A 8 -2.14 11.68 11.47
N HIS A 9 -1.35 12.59 12.05
CA HIS A 9 -1.76 13.41 13.18
C HIS A 9 -1.37 14.87 12.94
N GLN A 10 -2.23 15.79 13.38
CA GLN A 10 -1.97 17.24 13.45
C GLN A 10 -1.48 17.85 12.13
N ASP A 11 -2.43 18.23 11.26
CA ASP A 11 -2.22 18.95 9.99
C ASP A 11 -1.31 18.25 8.96
N LYS A 12 -0.63 17.16 9.34
CA LYS A 12 0.14 16.29 8.46
C LYS A 12 -0.80 15.47 7.59
N ALA A 13 -0.32 15.12 6.39
CA ALA A 13 -1.02 14.19 5.53
C ALA A 13 -0.38 12.80 5.57
N ALA A 14 -1.22 11.77 5.54
CA ALA A 14 -0.84 10.43 5.17
C ALA A 14 -1.12 10.26 3.67
N TRP A 15 -0.07 10.32 2.84
CA TRP A 15 -0.19 10.00 1.41
C TRP A 15 0.76 8.85 1.06
N LEU A 16 0.18 7.68 0.82
CA LEU A 16 0.92 6.46 0.49
C LEU A 16 0.41 5.88 -0.83
N GLU A 17 1.33 5.32 -1.59
CA GLU A 17 1.10 4.67 -2.87
C GLU A 17 1.55 3.22 -2.81
N LEU A 18 0.71 2.31 -3.29
CA LEU A 18 1.03 0.92 -3.50
C LEU A 18 1.59 0.72 -4.91
N TYR A 19 2.72 0.02 -4.97
CA TYR A 19 3.37 -0.36 -6.21
C TYR A 19 3.46 -1.87 -6.34
N HIS A 20 3.27 -2.37 -7.57
CA HIS A 20 3.68 -3.70 -8.00
C HIS A 20 4.80 -3.52 -9.02
N ASN A 21 5.98 -4.01 -8.66
CA ASN A 21 7.24 -3.72 -9.32
C ASN A 21 7.49 -2.21 -9.42
N GLN A 22 7.33 -1.60 -10.60
CA GLN A 22 7.52 -0.15 -10.80
C GLN A 22 6.22 0.55 -11.20
N GLN A 23 5.11 -0.20 -11.22
CA GLN A 23 3.80 0.29 -11.63
C GLN A 23 2.99 0.73 -10.41
N TYR A 24 2.44 1.93 -10.49
CA TYR A 24 1.48 2.44 -9.52
C TYR A 24 0.17 1.65 -9.62
N ILE A 25 -0.35 1.20 -8.48
CA ILE A 25 -1.57 0.40 -8.39
C ILE A 25 -2.71 1.20 -7.76
N ALA A 26 -2.47 1.74 -6.57
CA ALA A 26 -3.48 2.44 -5.78
C ALA A 26 -2.82 3.40 -4.79
N SER A 27 -3.59 4.36 -4.28
CA SER A 27 -3.14 5.28 -3.25
C SER A 27 -4.15 5.38 -2.11
N VAL A 28 -3.68 5.92 -1.00
CA VAL A 28 -4.49 6.49 0.07
C VAL A 28 -4.04 7.91 0.33
N TYR A 29 -4.99 8.77 0.65
CA TYR A 29 -4.73 10.12 1.13
C TYR A 29 -5.62 10.39 2.34
N GLY A 30 -5.03 10.84 3.44
CA GLY A 30 -5.74 11.29 4.62
C GLY A 30 -5.09 12.54 5.19
N LYS A 31 -5.88 13.59 5.43
CA LYS A 31 -5.45 14.80 6.12
C LYS A 31 -6.66 15.40 6.84
N THR A 32 -6.47 15.79 8.09
CA THR A 32 -7.46 16.54 8.88
C THR A 32 -6.75 17.63 9.66
N THR A 33 -7.50 18.65 10.11
CA THR A 33 -6.98 19.77 10.88
C THR A 33 -7.17 19.50 12.37
N ASN A 34 -6.12 19.67 13.19
CA ASN A 34 -6.16 19.49 14.65
C ASN A 34 -6.71 18.14 15.15
N ASP A 35 -6.63 17.08 14.34
CA ASP A 35 -7.15 15.76 14.69
C ASP A 35 -6.31 14.65 14.00
N TYR A 36 -6.76 13.41 14.12
CA TYR A 36 -6.18 12.24 13.48
C TYR A 36 -6.88 11.92 12.16
N ALA A 37 -6.09 11.71 11.10
CA ALA A 37 -6.60 11.27 9.81
C ALA A 37 -6.20 9.83 9.55
N MET A 38 -7.20 8.96 9.46
CA MET A 38 -7.02 7.57 9.02
C MET A 38 -7.31 7.45 7.53
N ALA A 39 -6.51 6.68 6.80
CA ALA A 39 -6.84 6.24 5.46
C ALA A 39 -6.41 4.78 5.26
N GLY A 40 -7.12 4.05 4.41
CA GLY A 40 -6.80 2.65 4.13
C GLY A 40 -7.32 2.22 2.77
N ASN A 41 -6.66 1.24 2.17
CA ASN A 41 -7.06 0.66 0.90
C ASN A 41 -6.63 -0.81 0.84
N SER A 42 -7.33 -1.60 0.03
CA SER A 42 -7.06 -3.00 -0.20
C SER A 42 -7.18 -3.34 -1.68
N VAL A 43 -6.30 -4.22 -2.16
CA VAL A 43 -6.27 -4.65 -3.55
C VAL A 43 -6.06 -6.16 -3.65
N ILE A 44 -6.69 -6.76 -4.65
CA ILE A 44 -6.37 -8.11 -5.09
C ILE A 44 -5.48 -7.96 -6.33
N LEU A 45 -4.27 -8.52 -6.25
CA LEU A 45 -3.30 -8.53 -7.34
C LEU A 45 -2.90 -9.97 -7.64
N GLN A 46 -2.79 -10.28 -8.93
CA GLN A 46 -2.05 -11.44 -9.37
C GLN A 46 -0.56 -11.10 -9.32
N VAL A 47 0.23 -11.94 -8.66
CA VAL A 47 1.67 -11.75 -8.49
C VAL A 47 2.40 -13.00 -8.94
N ASN A 48 3.48 -12.82 -9.69
CA ASN A 48 4.35 -13.91 -10.11
C ASN A 48 5.55 -14.04 -9.17
N LYS A 49 6.21 -15.20 -9.20
CA LYS A 49 7.46 -15.39 -8.46
C LYS A 49 8.50 -14.37 -8.92
N GLY A 50 9.04 -13.61 -7.96
CA GLY A 50 10.04 -12.56 -8.23
C GLY A 50 9.47 -11.15 -8.30
N ASP A 51 8.15 -10.99 -8.42
CA ASP A 51 7.52 -9.69 -8.34
C ASP A 51 7.64 -9.08 -6.93
N GLN A 52 7.72 -7.76 -6.87
CA GLN A 52 7.75 -7.00 -5.63
C GLN A 52 6.48 -6.20 -5.46
N VAL A 53 5.91 -6.20 -4.26
CA VAL A 53 4.79 -5.33 -3.89
C VAL A 53 5.20 -4.55 -2.66
N TYR A 54 5.14 -3.21 -2.74
CA TYR A 54 5.62 -2.34 -1.67
C TYR A 54 4.88 -1.01 -1.64
N ILE A 55 5.00 -0.31 -0.51
CA ILE A 55 4.46 1.01 -0.28
C ILE A 55 5.54 2.08 -0.48
N ARG A 56 5.17 3.23 -1.05
CA ARG A 56 6.00 4.43 -1.08
C ARG A 56 5.23 5.63 -0.53
N ALA A 57 5.92 6.47 0.21
CA ALA A 57 5.44 7.81 0.53
C ALA A 57 5.51 8.69 -0.73
N VAL A 58 4.48 9.51 -0.94
CA VAL A 58 4.50 10.50 -2.01
C VAL A 58 5.56 11.55 -1.73
N LYS A 59 6.24 11.98 -2.79
CA LYS A 59 7.31 12.98 -2.68
C LYS A 59 6.71 14.34 -2.32
N ALA A 60 7.25 14.98 -1.29
CA ALA A 60 6.77 16.29 -0.79
C ALA A 60 6.61 17.38 -1.86
N ARG A 61 7.41 17.32 -2.94
CA ARG A 61 7.30 18.25 -4.08
C ARG A 61 5.94 18.25 -4.79
N PHE A 62 5.09 17.25 -4.54
CA PHE A 62 3.74 17.18 -5.09
C PHE A 62 2.68 17.91 -4.24
N GLY A 63 3.10 18.72 -3.27
CA GLY A 63 2.24 19.68 -2.56
C GLY A 63 2.12 19.44 -1.07
N ILE A 64 2.39 18.22 -0.58
CA ILE A 64 2.43 17.92 0.86
C ILE A 64 3.33 16.72 1.13
N ALA A 65 4.08 16.76 2.22
CA ALA A 65 4.91 15.65 2.68
C ALA A 65 4.07 14.63 3.45
N THR A 66 4.36 13.35 3.26
CA THR A 66 3.78 12.28 4.09
C THR A 66 4.36 12.34 5.50
N GLY A 67 3.49 12.48 6.50
CA GLY A 67 3.83 12.47 7.91
C GLY A 67 2.97 11.47 8.66
N LEU A 68 3.45 10.23 8.73
CA LEU A 68 2.78 9.17 9.49
C LEU A 68 2.91 9.42 10.98
N TYR A 69 1.84 9.08 11.72
CA TYR A 69 1.84 9.08 13.17
C TYR A 69 2.33 7.74 13.71
N ASP A 70 3.10 7.80 14.78
CA ASP A 70 3.67 6.66 15.46
C ASP A 70 3.91 6.99 16.95
N GLN A 71 3.88 5.97 17.80
CA GLN A 71 4.28 6.03 19.21
C GLN A 71 5.08 4.77 19.56
N PRO A 72 6.03 4.83 20.50
CA PRO A 72 6.94 3.72 20.79
C PRO A 72 6.27 2.36 21.02
N ASP A 73 5.07 2.35 21.62
CA ASP A 73 4.35 1.15 22.04
C ASP A 73 3.02 0.94 21.29
N GLU A 74 2.74 1.70 20.22
CA GLU A 74 1.46 1.65 19.51
C GLU A 74 1.64 1.61 17.99
N ILE A 75 1.06 0.61 17.34
CA ILE A 75 1.13 0.43 15.88
C ILE A 75 -0.14 0.99 15.23
N TYR A 76 -0.01 2.09 14.51
CA TYR A 76 -1.15 2.75 13.84
C TYR A 76 -1.18 2.60 12.32
N SER A 77 -0.05 2.29 11.70
CA SER A 77 0.06 2.13 10.26
C SER A 77 0.51 0.70 9.94
N THR A 78 -0.18 0.03 9.03
CA THR A 78 0.06 -1.37 8.70
C THR A 78 0.14 -1.57 7.19
N PHE A 79 0.93 -2.55 6.77
CA PHE A 79 0.91 -3.08 5.41
C PHE A 79 0.97 -4.61 5.50
N SER A 80 -0.11 -5.25 5.06
CA SER A 80 -0.31 -6.68 5.23
C SER A 80 -0.71 -7.31 3.91
N GLY A 81 -0.31 -8.56 3.68
CA GLY A 81 -0.69 -9.30 2.50
C GLY A 81 -0.73 -10.80 2.73
N TYR A 82 -1.60 -11.47 1.99
CA TYR A 82 -1.73 -12.93 2.02
C TYR A 82 -2.15 -13.49 0.65
N LEU A 83 -1.76 -14.73 0.38
CA LEU A 83 -2.17 -15.47 -0.82
C LEU A 83 -3.65 -15.87 -0.68
N ILE A 84 -4.49 -15.50 -1.65
CA ILE A 84 -5.89 -15.98 -1.70
C ILE A 84 -5.94 -17.36 -2.34
N THR A 85 -5.33 -17.50 -3.52
CA THR A 85 -5.29 -18.76 -4.26
C THR A 85 -4.03 -18.79 -5.12
N ALA A 86 -3.48 -19.99 -5.31
CA ALA A 86 -2.40 -20.22 -6.26
C ALA A 86 -3.00 -20.49 -7.65
N ILE A 87 -2.54 -19.76 -8.66
CA ILE A 87 -2.92 -20.01 -10.05
C ILE A 87 -1.81 -20.86 -10.66
N ALA A 88 -2.08 -22.14 -10.88
CA ALA A 88 -1.20 -22.98 -11.69
C ALA A 88 -1.36 -22.56 -13.16
N THR A 89 -0.28 -22.11 -13.78
CA THR A 89 -0.26 -21.92 -15.23
C THR A 89 -0.06 -23.30 -15.85
N GLU A 90 -1.12 -23.92 -16.34
CA GLU A 90 -0.98 -25.09 -17.20
C GLU A 90 -0.22 -24.66 -18.45
N THR A 91 0.99 -25.19 -18.63
CA THR A 91 1.73 -25.02 -19.88
C THR A 91 1.10 -25.97 -20.89
N PRO A 92 0.49 -25.50 -21.99
CA PRO A 92 -0.03 -26.40 -23.01
C PRO A 92 1.15 -27.19 -23.57
N VAL A 93 1.21 -28.49 -23.30
CA VAL A 93 2.14 -29.38 -24.00
C VAL A 93 1.60 -29.49 -25.41
N GLY A 94 2.18 -28.68 -26.32
CA GLY A 94 1.84 -28.71 -27.73
C GLY A 94 2.03 -30.13 -28.26
N GLY A 95 0.93 -30.75 -28.67
CA GLY A 95 0.94 -32.05 -29.32
C GLY A 95 1.66 -31.96 -30.67
N LYS A 96 2.67 -32.81 -30.83
CA LYS A 96 2.96 -33.54 -32.06
C LYS A 96 3.41 -34.94 -31.69
#